data_AF-X1AQT1-F1
#
_entry.id   AF-X1AQT1-F1
#
_cell.length_a   1.000
_cell.length_b   1.000
_cell.length_c   1.000
_cell.angle_alpha   90.00
_cell.angle_beta   90.00
_cell.angle_gamma   90.00
#
_symmetry.space_group_name_H-M   'P 1'
#
loop_
_entity.id
_entity.type
_entity.pdbx_description
1 polymer ?
#
loop_
_entity_poly.entity_id
_entity_poly.type
_entity_poly.pdbx_seq_one_letter_code
_entity_poly.pdbx_strand_id
1 'polypeptide(L)'
;PIKQTVCRWRILDYRLEYIYEEKDLPIDLDSLVDKQLEVICSEYMQMYKIIHAPILKIGGSQSKIDISGIGTNKRKVFAQVSFKVTNEKIEKLKIYNSPNSLLFYFGPENGRFEDPSIKYISIKEVFKTLTKYNYSSYYDMIQEMLLKPPKKNN
;
A
#
# COMPACT_ATOMS: atom_id res chain seq x y z
N PRO A 1 24.40 -11.62 -7.47
CA PRO A 1 23.71 -11.87 -6.17
C PRO A 1 23.62 -10.56 -5.35
N ILE A 2 22.43 -9.94 -5.32
CA ILE A 2 22.21 -8.72 -4.53
C ILE A 2 22.05 -9.15 -3.07
N LYS A 3 23.06 -8.84 -2.23
CA LYS A 3 22.94 -8.92 -0.77
C LYS A 3 21.91 -7.89 -0.33
N GLN A 4 20.69 -8.33 -0.03
CA GLN A 4 19.71 -7.49 0.66
C GLN A 4 20.09 -7.47 2.13
N THR A 5 20.64 -6.35 2.59
CA THR A 5 20.90 -6.13 4.01
C THR A 5 19.56 -5.90 4.72
N VAL A 6 19.16 -6.83 5.58
CA VAL A 6 17.94 -6.73 6.39
C VAL A 6 18.19 -5.72 7.52
N CYS A 7 18.07 -4.43 7.23
CA CYS A 7 18.34 -3.36 8.20
C CYS A 7 17.20 -3.14 9.23
N ARG A 8 16.21 -4.05 9.34
CA ARG A 8 15.04 -3.91 10.23
C ARG A 8 14.73 -5.18 11.04
N TRP A 9 15.76 -5.84 11.56
CA TRP A 9 15.61 -7.10 12.32
C TRP A 9 14.57 -7.01 13.46
N ARG A 10 14.56 -5.91 14.22
CA ARG A 10 13.61 -5.71 15.34
C ARG A 10 12.13 -5.62 14.94
N ILE A 11 11.81 -5.20 13.70
CA ILE A 11 10.43 -5.16 13.21
C ILE A 11 10.04 -6.51 12.58
N LEU A 12 11.03 -7.24 12.07
CA LEU A 12 10.86 -8.59 11.55
C LEU A 12 10.78 -9.65 12.65
N ASP A 13 11.13 -9.31 13.88
CA ASP A 13 11.26 -10.24 15.01
C ASP A 13 9.98 -11.07 15.22
N TYR A 14 8.81 -10.42 15.23
CA TYR A 14 7.54 -11.15 15.35
C TYR A 14 7.25 -12.00 14.11
N ARG A 15 7.51 -11.52 12.88
CA ARG A 15 7.26 -12.31 11.65
C ARG A 15 8.14 -13.53 11.57
N LEU A 16 9.38 -13.42 12.05
CA LEU A 16 10.34 -14.51 12.11
C LEU A 16 9.85 -15.62 13.04
N GLU A 17 9.21 -15.27 14.16
CA GLU A 17 8.56 -16.24 15.05
C GLU A 17 7.48 -17.03 14.31
N TYR A 18 6.53 -16.36 13.66
CA TYR A 18 5.47 -17.03 12.88
C TYR A 18 6.04 -17.90 11.74
N ILE A 19 7.06 -17.41 11.04
CA ILE A 19 7.74 -18.18 9.98
C ILE A 19 8.44 -19.41 10.55
N TYR A 20 9.16 -19.25 11.68
CA TYR A 20 9.90 -20.32 12.35
C TYR A 20 8.96 -21.39 12.92
N GLU A 21 7.84 -20.96 13.54
CA GLU A 21 6.82 -21.85 14.09
C GLU A 21 5.87 -22.43 13.03
N GLU A 22 6.08 -22.11 11.75
CA GLU A 22 5.22 -22.49 10.63
C GLU A 22 3.74 -22.07 10.78
N LYS A 23 3.48 -20.95 11.45
CA LYS A 23 2.15 -20.38 11.67
C LYS A 23 1.81 -19.30 10.63
N ASP A 24 0.52 -19.10 10.39
CA ASP A 24 0.03 -17.99 9.58
C ASP A 24 0.16 -16.67 10.33
N LEU A 25 0.50 -15.60 9.61
CA LEU A 25 0.53 -14.26 10.20
C LEU A 25 -0.89 -13.82 10.57
N PRO A 26 -1.07 -13.14 11.73
CA PRO A 26 -2.38 -12.62 12.09
C PRO A 26 -2.84 -11.59 11.05
N ILE A 27 -4.15 -11.55 10.79
CA ILE A 27 -4.77 -10.55 9.90
C ILE A 27 -4.78 -9.21 10.64
N ASP A 28 -3.64 -8.52 10.56
CA ASP A 28 -3.39 -7.23 11.16
C ASP A 28 -2.66 -6.33 10.16
N LEU A 29 -2.84 -5.01 10.31
CA LEU A 29 -2.17 -4.03 9.46
C LEU A 29 -0.64 -4.14 9.58
N ASP A 30 -0.13 -4.39 10.78
CA ASP A 30 1.31 -4.49 11.04
C ASP A 30 1.92 -5.75 10.42
N SER A 31 1.10 -6.75 10.06
CA SER A 31 1.49 -7.96 9.32
C SER A 31 1.83 -7.70 7.85
N LEU A 32 1.41 -6.56 7.29
CA LEU A 32 1.63 -6.23 5.88
C LEU A 32 3.03 -5.68 5.63
N VAL A 33 3.65 -6.07 4.51
CA VAL A 33 4.84 -5.37 3.98
C VAL A 33 4.43 -4.18 3.11
N ASP A 34 5.36 -3.25 2.87
CA ASP A 34 5.13 -2.04 2.04
C ASP A 34 4.41 -2.36 0.71
N LYS A 35 4.83 -3.42 -0.01
CA LYS A 35 4.18 -3.82 -1.27
C LYS A 35 2.74 -4.31 -1.09
N GLN A 36 2.44 -5.02 -0.01
CA GLN A 36 1.07 -5.47 0.28
C GLN A 36 0.20 -4.27 0.66
N LEU A 37 0.78 -3.32 1.41
CA LEU A 37 0.13 -2.05 1.72
C LEU A 37 -0.23 -1.27 0.44
N GLU A 38 0.68 -1.21 -0.54
CA GLU A 38 0.42 -0.60 -1.85
C GLU A 38 -0.76 -1.27 -2.57
N VAL A 39 -0.83 -2.60 -2.56
CA VAL A 39 -1.94 -3.34 -3.19
C VAL A 39 -3.26 -3.00 -2.51
N ILE A 40 -3.36 -3.10 -1.18
CA ILE A 40 -4.63 -2.84 -0.50
C ILE A 40 -5.08 -1.38 -0.64
N CYS A 41 -4.14 -0.42 -0.68
CA CYS A 41 -4.48 0.96 -0.99
C CYS A 41 -4.99 1.13 -2.43
N SER A 42 -4.41 0.41 -3.39
CA SER A 42 -4.89 0.42 -4.78
C SER A 42 -6.29 -0.18 -4.91
N GLU A 43 -6.57 -1.29 -4.22
CA GLU A 43 -7.89 -1.93 -4.17
C GLU A 43 -8.94 -1.02 -3.52
N TYR A 44 -8.60 -0.35 -2.42
CA TYR A 44 -9.47 0.67 -1.82
C TYR A 44 -9.82 1.78 -2.83
N MET A 45 -8.84 2.27 -3.59
CA MET A 45 -9.10 3.29 -4.61
C MET A 45 -10.05 2.78 -5.72
N GLN A 46 -9.95 1.51 -6.10
CA GLN A 46 -10.86 0.89 -7.07
C GLN A 46 -12.27 0.73 -6.49
N MET A 47 -12.38 0.24 -5.24
CA MET A 47 -13.65 0.07 -4.52
C MET A 47 -14.46 1.37 -4.49
N TYR A 48 -13.80 2.52 -4.24
CA TYR A 48 -14.43 3.84 -4.21
C TYR A 48 -14.48 4.54 -5.58
N LYS A 49 -14.14 3.84 -6.68
CA LYS A 49 -14.09 4.38 -8.04
C LYS A 49 -13.23 5.65 -8.18
N ILE A 50 -12.19 5.77 -7.34
CA ILE A 50 -11.19 6.84 -7.43
C ILE A 50 -10.32 6.60 -8.67
N ILE A 51 -9.98 5.34 -8.94
CA ILE A 51 -9.34 4.88 -10.17
C ILE A 51 -10.19 3.80 -10.83
N HIS A 52 -10.23 3.79 -12.16
CA HIS A 52 -10.94 2.75 -12.93
C HIS A 52 -10.07 1.52 -13.17
N ALA A 53 -8.78 1.76 -13.41
CA ALA A 53 -7.77 0.72 -13.54
C ALA A 53 -6.43 1.26 -13.03
N PRO A 54 -5.67 0.48 -12.25
CA PRO A 54 -4.29 0.81 -11.95
C PRO A 54 -3.47 0.77 -13.25
N ILE A 55 -2.69 1.81 -13.50
CA ILE A 55 -1.70 1.78 -14.58
C ILE A 55 -0.48 1.06 -14.01
N LEU A 56 -0.26 -0.17 -14.48
CA LEU A 56 1.00 -0.88 -14.23
C LEU A 56 2.15 -0.06 -14.83
N LYS A 57 3.25 0.08 -14.08
CA LYS A 57 4.45 0.80 -14.55
C LYS A 57 5.07 0.05 -15.73
N ILE A 58 4.71 0.43 -16.97
CA ILE A 58 5.39 -0.03 -18.19
C ILE A 58 6.47 1.00 -18.54
N GLY A 59 7.75 0.65 -18.36
CA GLY A 59 8.89 1.50 -18.74
C GLY A 59 9.21 2.61 -17.73
N GLY A 60 10.45 2.58 -17.21
CA GLY A 60 10.90 3.41 -16.11
C GLY A 60 10.97 4.91 -16.41
N SER A 61 10.09 5.68 -15.76
CA SER A 61 10.26 7.10 -15.40
C SER A 61 9.34 7.47 -14.22
N GLN A 62 8.21 6.76 -14.07
CA GLN A 62 7.32 6.82 -12.90
C GLN A 62 7.80 5.98 -11.70
N SER A 63 9.11 5.69 -11.60
CA SER A 63 9.68 4.93 -10.49
C SER A 63 9.48 5.60 -9.11
N LYS A 64 8.98 6.83 -9.07
CA LYS A 64 8.87 7.66 -7.87
C LYS A 64 7.51 7.62 -7.18
N ILE A 65 6.45 7.11 -7.82
CA ILE A 65 5.08 7.06 -7.27
C ILE A 65 4.68 5.62 -6.96
N ASP A 66 3.97 5.36 -5.86
CA ASP A 66 3.62 3.98 -5.48
C ASP A 66 2.43 3.49 -6.33
N ILE A 67 1.38 4.32 -6.45
CA ILE A 67 0.17 4.02 -7.23
C ILE A 67 -0.03 5.09 -8.30
N SER A 68 -0.37 4.66 -9.51
CA SER A 68 -0.83 5.55 -10.59
C SER A 68 -2.03 4.96 -11.30
N GLY A 69 -2.96 5.80 -11.74
CA GLY A 69 -4.17 5.35 -12.43
C GLY A 69 -4.91 6.48 -13.14
N ILE A 70 -6.00 6.12 -13.81
CA ILE A 70 -6.93 7.07 -14.40
C ILE A 70 -8.22 7.07 -13.58
N GLY A 71 -8.56 8.24 -13.05
CA GLY A 71 -9.80 8.46 -12.32
C GLY A 71 -10.94 8.88 -13.23
N THR A 72 -12.06 9.19 -12.61
CA THR A 72 -13.25 9.74 -13.31
C THR A 72 -12.87 11.01 -14.08
N ASN A 73 -13.49 11.22 -15.23
CA ASN A 73 -13.24 12.35 -16.14
C ASN A 73 -11.82 12.38 -16.74
N LYS A 74 -11.15 11.22 -16.86
CA LYS A 74 -9.80 11.09 -17.44
C LYS A 74 -8.72 11.86 -16.67
N ARG A 75 -8.98 12.21 -15.41
CA ARG A 75 -7.97 12.81 -14.53
C ARG A 75 -6.91 11.77 -14.17
N LYS A 76 -5.65 12.19 -14.13
CA LYS A 76 -4.57 11.32 -13.64
C LYS A 76 -4.66 11.24 -12.11
N VAL A 77 -4.48 10.06 -11.55
CA VAL A 77 -4.45 9.85 -10.11
C VAL A 77 -3.09 9.32 -9.72
N PHE A 78 -2.49 9.93 -8.70
CA PHE A 78 -1.19 9.55 -8.18
C PHE A 78 -1.29 9.39 -6.67
N ALA A 79 -0.68 8.33 -6.12
CA ALA A 79 -0.64 8.14 -4.69
C ALA A 79 0.71 7.67 -4.16
N GLN A 80 1.03 8.11 -2.95
CA GLN A 80 2.11 7.56 -2.12
C GLN A 80 1.51 6.79 -0.96
N VAL A 81 2.18 5.73 -0.54
CA VAL A 81 1.78 4.82 0.52
C VAL A 81 2.93 4.64 1.49
N SER A 82 2.73 4.86 2.78
CA SER A 82 3.80 4.68 3.76
C SER A 82 3.28 4.43 5.17
N PHE A 83 3.93 3.51 5.89
CA PHE A 83 3.70 3.34 7.35
C PHE A 83 4.17 4.55 8.17
N LYS A 84 4.99 5.43 7.59
CA LYS A 84 5.48 6.66 8.24
C LYS A 84 5.41 7.82 7.26
N VAL A 85 4.88 8.94 7.71
CA VAL A 85 4.89 10.14 6.87
C VAL A 85 6.31 10.68 6.74
N THR A 86 6.74 10.89 5.50
CA THR A 86 8.06 11.42 5.18
C THR A 86 7.94 12.56 4.18
N ASN A 87 8.67 13.65 4.43
CA ASN A 87 8.74 14.80 3.51
C ASN A 87 9.21 14.36 2.13
N GLU A 88 10.12 13.39 2.05
CA GLU A 88 10.60 12.85 0.76
C GLU A 88 9.45 12.32 -0.12
N LYS A 89 8.52 11.54 0.44
CA LYS A 89 7.37 11.02 -0.32
C LYS A 89 6.38 12.13 -0.66
N ILE A 90 6.15 13.08 0.25
CA ILE A 90 5.28 14.24 0.01
C ILE A 90 5.82 15.07 -1.17
N GLU A 91 7.10 15.44 -1.14
CA GLU A 91 7.71 16.22 -2.21
C GLU A 91 7.74 15.46 -3.54
N LYS A 92 7.97 14.14 -3.53
CA LYS A 92 7.83 13.30 -4.73
C LYS A 92 6.42 13.32 -5.30
N LEU A 93 5.39 13.31 -4.45
CA LEU A 93 4.00 13.36 -4.87
C LEU A 93 3.63 14.72 -5.48
N LYS A 94 4.13 15.82 -4.90
CA LYS A 94 3.89 17.19 -5.37
C LYS A 94 4.38 17.46 -6.79
N ILE A 95 5.42 16.75 -7.26
CA ILE A 95 5.91 16.84 -8.65
C ILE A 95 4.77 16.55 -9.66
N TYR A 96 3.77 15.76 -9.26
CA TYR A 96 2.64 15.42 -10.11
C TYR A 96 1.44 16.37 -9.97
N ASN A 97 1.56 17.44 -9.17
CA ASN A 97 0.48 18.40 -8.99
C ASN A 97 0.21 19.18 -10.28
N SER A 98 -0.99 19.04 -10.82
CA SER A 98 -1.46 19.71 -12.02
C SER A 98 -2.98 19.88 -11.96
N PRO A 99 -3.57 20.81 -12.74
CA PRO A 99 -5.02 20.99 -12.80
C PRO A 99 -5.79 19.71 -13.17
N ASN A 100 -5.15 18.79 -13.91
CA ASN A 100 -5.77 17.55 -14.37
C ASN A 100 -5.31 16.29 -13.58
N SER A 101 -4.77 16.47 -12.37
CA SER A 101 -4.36 15.36 -11.50
C SER A 101 -5.04 15.39 -10.15
N LEU A 102 -5.16 14.24 -9.51
CA LEU A 102 -5.55 14.08 -8.11
C LEU A 102 -4.40 13.40 -7.37
N LEU A 103 -4.02 13.96 -6.21
CA LEU A 103 -2.93 13.46 -5.39
C LEU A 103 -3.49 12.87 -4.10
N PHE A 104 -3.02 11.67 -3.76
CA PHE A 104 -3.40 10.97 -2.54
C PHE A 104 -2.17 10.57 -1.74
N TYR A 105 -2.25 10.66 -0.42
CA TYR A 105 -1.24 10.13 0.49
C TYR A 105 -1.89 9.17 1.48
N PHE A 106 -1.49 7.91 1.43
CA PHE A 106 -1.89 6.88 2.37
C PHE A 106 -0.84 6.77 3.48
N GLY A 107 -1.23 7.09 4.72
CA GLY A 107 -0.30 7.16 5.84
C GLY A 107 -0.91 6.78 7.20
N PRO A 108 -0.09 6.74 8.28
CA PRO A 108 -0.55 6.40 9.62
C PRO A 108 -1.46 7.49 10.20
N GLU A 109 -2.49 7.09 10.96
CA GLU A 109 -3.49 8.00 11.55
C GLU A 109 -2.89 9.22 12.29
N ASN A 110 -1.80 9.00 13.05
CA ASN A 110 -1.13 10.02 13.86
C ASN A 110 -0.08 10.85 13.08
N GLY A 111 0.15 10.57 11.79
CA GLY A 111 1.15 11.24 10.97
C GLY A 111 0.56 12.22 9.96
N ARG A 112 -0.68 12.67 10.13
CA ARG A 112 -1.33 13.60 9.19
C ARG A 112 -0.51 14.89 9.02
N PHE A 113 -0.59 15.43 7.81
CA PHE A 113 -0.01 16.73 7.44
C PHE A 113 -1.06 17.57 6.72
N GLU A 114 -0.84 18.88 6.69
CA GLU A 114 -1.74 19.82 6.03
C GLU A 114 -1.16 20.23 4.68
N ASP A 115 -1.78 19.75 3.60
CA ASP A 115 -1.53 20.22 2.24
C ASP A 115 -2.85 20.16 1.46
N PRO A 116 -3.42 21.29 1.02
CA PRO A 116 -4.72 21.31 0.35
C PRO A 116 -4.71 20.63 -1.03
N SER A 117 -3.53 20.41 -1.61
CA SER A 117 -3.39 19.73 -2.91
C SER A 117 -3.36 18.21 -2.81
N ILE A 118 -3.18 17.66 -1.60
CA ILE A 118 -3.02 16.22 -1.36
C ILE A 118 -4.12 15.73 -0.43
N LYS A 119 -4.91 14.76 -0.89
CA LYS A 119 -5.89 14.08 -0.04
C LYS A 119 -5.21 13.02 0.81
N TYR A 120 -5.25 13.22 2.13
CA TYR A 120 -4.74 12.24 3.09
C TYR A 120 -5.79 11.16 3.38
N ILE A 121 -5.38 9.88 3.39
CA ILE A 121 -6.19 8.74 3.80
C ILE A 121 -5.40 7.89 4.79
N SER A 122 -6.05 7.47 5.89
CA SER A 122 -5.39 6.62 6.88
C SER A 122 -5.27 5.19 6.39
N ILE A 123 -4.09 4.58 6.48
CA ILE A 123 -3.90 3.16 6.16
C ILE A 123 -4.70 2.23 7.08
N LYS A 124 -4.97 2.68 8.31
CA LYS A 124 -5.82 1.97 9.27
C LYS A 124 -7.29 1.97 8.82
N GLU A 125 -7.74 3.08 8.25
CA GLU A 125 -9.09 3.18 7.65
C GLU A 125 -9.21 2.27 6.43
N VAL A 126 -8.20 2.27 5.56
CA VAL A 126 -8.13 1.37 4.38
C VAL A 126 -8.23 -0.08 4.83
N PHE A 127 -7.37 -0.51 5.75
CA PHE A 127 -7.35 -1.88 6.25
C PHE A 127 -8.69 -2.28 6.85
N LYS A 128 -9.23 -1.49 7.78
CA LYS A 128 -10.53 -1.73 8.42
C LYS A 128 -11.66 -1.81 7.41
N THR A 129 -11.62 -1.02 6.33
CA THR A 129 -12.65 -1.02 5.30
C THR A 129 -12.64 -2.32 4.51
N LEU A 130 -11.45 -2.77 4.10
CA LEU A 130 -11.28 -3.98 3.29
C LEU A 130 -11.49 -5.27 4.11
N THR A 131 -11.22 -5.24 5.42
CA THR A 131 -11.44 -6.38 6.32
C THR A 131 -12.78 -6.33 7.05
N LYS A 132 -13.64 -5.34 6.78
CA LYS A 132 -14.92 -5.16 7.49
C LYS A 132 -15.82 -6.39 7.45
N TYR A 133 -15.80 -7.13 6.33
CA TYR A 133 -16.59 -8.33 6.15
C TYR A 133 -15.66 -9.51 5.88
N ASN A 134 -15.63 -10.46 6.83
CA ASN A 134 -14.77 -11.64 6.83
C ASN A 134 -15.05 -12.67 5.71
N TYR A 135 -15.94 -12.34 4.77
CA TYR A 135 -16.32 -13.15 3.61
C TYR A 135 -16.32 -12.32 2.31
N SER A 136 -15.63 -11.18 2.32
CA SER A 136 -15.46 -10.38 1.12
C SER A 136 -14.24 -10.86 0.35
N SER A 137 -14.26 -10.75 -0.98
CA SER A 137 -13.11 -11.07 -1.83
C SER A 137 -11.83 -10.31 -1.43
N TYR A 138 -11.97 -9.12 -0.84
CA TYR A 138 -10.84 -8.35 -0.32
C TYR A 138 -10.25 -8.96 0.95
N TYR A 139 -11.10 -9.52 1.82
CA TYR A 139 -10.65 -10.24 3.00
C TYR A 139 -9.85 -11.48 2.61
N ASP A 140 -10.38 -12.29 1.69
CA ASP A 140 -9.70 -13.49 1.17
C ASP A 140 -8.36 -13.12 0.53
N MET A 141 -8.32 -12.06 -0.28
CA MET A 141 -7.09 -11.53 -0.86
C MET A 141 -6.06 -11.14 0.21
N ILE A 142 -6.48 -10.44 1.27
CA ILE A 142 -5.60 -10.05 2.38
C ILE A 142 -5.11 -11.29 3.14
N GLN A 143 -5.99 -12.27 3.34
CA GLN A 143 -5.61 -13.53 3.97
C GLN A 143 -4.54 -14.24 3.13
N GLU A 144 -4.74 -14.38 1.81
CA GLU A 144 -3.75 -14.97 0.90
C GLU A 144 -2.39 -14.24 0.91
N MET A 145 -2.38 -12.92 1.06
CA MET A 145 -1.14 -12.15 1.23
C MET A 145 -0.39 -12.53 2.51
N LEU A 146 -1.09 -12.98 3.54
CA LEU A 146 -0.56 -13.31 4.86
C LEU A 146 -0.31 -14.82 5.03
N LEU A 147 -0.82 -15.64 4.12
CA LEU A 147 -0.55 -17.07 4.05
C LEU A 147 0.88 -17.36 3.57
N LYS A 148 1.44 -18.47 4.05
CA LYS A 148 2.79 -18.94 3.72
C LYS A 148 2.94 -19.14 2.20
N PRO A 149 4.08 -18.76 1.58
CA PRO A 149 4.37 -19.21 0.22
C PRO A 149 4.43 -20.75 0.21
N PRO A 150 3.85 -21.42 -0.81
CA PRO A 150 3.81 -22.88 -0.84
C PRO A 150 5.22 -23.45 -0.72
N LYS A 151 5.41 -24.44 0.17
CA LYS A 151 6.65 -25.22 0.24
C LYS A 151 6.88 -25.78 -1.16
N LYS A 152 7.95 -25.34 -1.84
CA LYS A 152 8.41 -26.03 -3.05
C LYS A 152 8.82 -27.42 -2.60
N ASN A 153 8.07 -28.44 -3.02
CA ASN A 153 8.49 -29.82 -2.89
C ASN A 153 9.77 -29.96 -3.73
N ASN A 154 10.93 -30.06 -3.06
CA ASN A 154 12.19 -30.44 -3.68
C ASN A 154 12.26 -31.96 -3.75
#